data_AF-A0A2X1LVH7-F1
#
_entry.id   AF-A0A2X1LVH7-F1
#
_cell.length_a   1.000
_cell.length_b   1.000
_cell.length_c   1.000
_cell.angle_alpha   90.00
_cell.angle_beta   90.00
_cell.angle_gamma   90.00
#
_symmetry.space_group_name_H-M   'P 1'
#
loop_
_entity.id
_entity.type
_entity.pdbx_description
1 polymer ?
#
loop_
_entity_poly.entity_id
_entity_poly.type
_entity_poly.pdbx_seq_one_letter_code
_entity_poly.pdbx_strand_id
1 'polypeptide(L)'
;MNKNIQPARDREREIMNRAASVMAMTVDPTTDAAGNMIADQAVMMENLDKAIQKVPMFEGVNPEVARQITGGWAMSLHEYKRQHGHYPASDILANAHMALERLMTECASDTHEGTGKAMFESVAQSMRSSDGVMKVAQYAALILPASLGAATSDACTFVPCDRDESNIYELVNVAGTKFGTFNQGDELNMQSAGVYSQMKRLYALSTKGDGSTKTFQFNIQNFEGQSCPLRAGYNKLLINRKPSKVDDGDGNLYFNAKDSKGNAFSATAKVAYDTGVIDITFTQAPPEGTEIAVQVEINIERNPSLIPVINQAMRKYEVRPSQYVLASEHTVMSASDLSREHGLELAALQFSAMRNWISHETDIMRLRTLVFHTVYGREFDVALPEAQNYESWVGLLRHVVNALSQEMANRTLTTGIRGGFAGSDAANFLRSLPPQHFQIAPGYVQSPYVQYIGTLFGTIRIYEVPQPVCEQFQAQGYDFGLDDIFFYGRGEGIGKAGLIAGDAVPAIPYVHETNPSLVNRTTLWGSAINEVHPRNGENYFTRLRLTRAKEGAIDMLTGKVNEKK
;
A
#
# COMPACT_ATOMS: atom_id res chain seq x y z
N MET A 1 14.16 9.04 16.41
CA MET A 1 12.68 9.07 16.37
C MET A 1 12.21 10.39 16.95
N ASN A 2 11.50 11.19 16.16
CA ASN A 2 10.93 12.43 16.67
C ASN A 2 9.63 12.11 17.41
N LYS A 3 9.46 12.62 18.63
CA LYS A 3 8.23 12.46 19.43
C LYS A 3 7.11 13.40 18.98
N ASN A 4 7.45 14.40 18.15
CA ASN A 4 6.47 15.29 17.56
C ASN A 4 5.82 14.64 16.33
N ILE A 5 4.60 14.12 16.51
CA ILE A 5 3.77 13.48 15.46
C ILE A 5 2.86 14.48 14.72
N GLN A 6 2.85 15.74 15.15
CA GLN A 6 1.98 16.77 14.58
C GLN A 6 2.17 16.93 13.06
N PRO A 7 3.40 16.92 12.51
CA PRO A 7 3.61 17.04 11.06
C PRO A 7 2.99 15.90 10.24
N ALA A 8 3.04 14.66 10.75
CA ALA A 8 2.45 13.51 10.07
C ALA A 8 0.91 13.58 10.06
N ARG A 9 0.30 13.95 11.20
CA ARG A 9 -1.15 14.12 11.29
C ARG A 9 -1.65 15.29 10.45
N ASP A 10 -0.89 16.37 10.41
CA ASP A 10 -1.21 17.52 9.56
C ASP A 10 -1.15 17.13 8.09
N ARG A 11 -0.17 16.31 7.68
CA ARG A 11 -0.06 15.81 6.30
C ARG A 11 -1.20 14.86 5.92
N GLU A 12 -1.56 13.92 6.80
CA GLU A 12 -2.72 13.03 6.56
C GLU A 12 -4.01 13.83 6.42
N ARG A 13 -4.22 14.83 7.30
CA ARG A 13 -5.38 15.72 7.25
C ARG A 13 -5.39 16.55 5.97
N GLU A 14 -4.24 17.08 5.55
CA GLU A 14 -4.10 17.82 4.30
C GLU A 14 -4.52 16.96 3.10
N ILE A 15 -4.06 15.70 3.05
CA ILE A 15 -4.39 14.76 1.97
C ILE A 15 -5.90 14.46 1.94
N MET A 16 -6.51 14.19 3.09
CA MET A 16 -7.94 13.97 3.18
C MET A 16 -8.74 15.21 2.75
N ASN A 17 -8.33 16.40 3.16
CA ASN A 17 -8.98 17.65 2.77
C ASN A 17 -8.86 17.91 1.26
N ARG A 18 -7.69 17.68 0.67
CA ARG A 18 -7.46 17.82 -0.79
C ARG A 18 -8.30 16.83 -1.59
N ALA A 19 -8.29 15.55 -1.19
CA ALA A 19 -9.10 14.52 -1.83
C ALA A 19 -10.61 14.83 -1.73
N ALA A 20 -11.07 15.28 -0.56
CA ALA A 20 -12.45 15.71 -0.36
C ALA A 20 -12.80 16.93 -1.24
N SER A 21 -11.88 17.89 -1.42
CA SER A 21 -12.07 19.01 -2.34
C SER A 21 -12.24 18.55 -3.78
N VAL A 22 -11.46 17.57 -4.24
CA VAL A 22 -11.61 16.99 -5.59
C VAL A 22 -12.96 16.31 -5.75
N MET A 23 -13.39 15.52 -4.77
CA MET A 23 -14.70 14.86 -4.82
C MET A 23 -15.85 15.88 -4.81
N ALA A 24 -15.74 16.92 -3.97
CA ALA A 24 -16.72 17.99 -3.86
C ALA A 24 -16.83 18.86 -5.12
N MET A 25 -15.74 19.03 -5.86
CA MET A 25 -15.78 19.80 -7.10
C MET A 25 -16.21 18.98 -8.32
N THR A 26 -16.06 17.65 -8.30
CA THR A 26 -16.30 16.79 -9.48
C THR A 26 -17.48 15.84 -9.32
N VAL A 27 -17.49 15.01 -8.28
CA VAL A 27 -18.46 13.92 -8.09
C VAL A 27 -19.76 14.44 -7.52
N ASP A 28 -19.71 15.16 -6.40
CA ASP A 28 -20.89 15.71 -5.72
C ASP A 28 -21.82 16.53 -6.64
N PRO A 29 -21.33 17.42 -7.54
CA PRO A 29 -22.20 18.16 -8.44
C PRO A 29 -22.73 17.35 -9.63
N THR A 30 -22.16 16.17 -9.90
CA THR A 30 -22.53 15.32 -11.06
C THR A 30 -23.33 14.09 -10.67
N THR A 31 -23.53 13.82 -9.37
CA THR A 31 -24.32 12.69 -8.87
C THR A 31 -25.62 13.13 -8.17
N ASP A 32 -26.68 12.34 -8.35
CA ASP A 32 -27.94 12.50 -7.63
C ASP A 32 -27.85 11.98 -6.17
N ALA A 33 -28.90 12.19 -5.38
CA ALA A 33 -28.98 11.72 -4.00
C ALA A 33 -28.96 10.18 -3.86
N ALA A 34 -29.14 9.44 -4.96
CA ALA A 34 -29.05 7.99 -5.02
C ALA A 34 -27.66 7.48 -5.48
N GLY A 35 -26.72 8.38 -5.80
CA GLY A 35 -25.37 8.06 -6.24
C GLY A 35 -25.21 7.75 -7.74
N ASN A 36 -26.24 8.01 -8.54
CA ASN A 36 -26.22 7.88 -10.01
C ASN A 36 -25.83 9.20 -10.67
N MET A 37 -25.28 9.15 -11.88
CA MET A 37 -24.95 10.36 -12.64
C MET A 37 -26.23 11.10 -13.03
N ILE A 38 -26.25 12.43 -12.84
CA ILE A 38 -27.41 13.27 -13.20
C ILE A 38 -27.63 13.17 -14.72
N ALA A 39 -28.83 12.77 -15.15
CA ALA A 39 -29.16 12.61 -16.57
C ALA A 39 -29.38 13.94 -17.31
N ASP A 40 -29.76 15.01 -16.59
CA ASP A 40 -30.01 16.34 -17.14
C ASP A 40 -28.71 17.16 -17.18
N GLN A 41 -28.22 17.45 -18.39
CA GLN A 41 -27.01 18.23 -18.62
C GLN A 41 -27.12 19.67 -18.11
N ALA A 42 -28.29 20.30 -18.14
CA ALA A 42 -28.44 21.68 -17.70
C ALA A 42 -28.28 21.79 -16.17
N VAL A 43 -28.89 20.85 -15.44
CA VAL A 43 -28.80 20.77 -13.97
C VAL A 43 -27.40 20.39 -13.52
N MET A 44 -26.74 19.47 -14.23
CA MET A 44 -25.35 19.10 -13.96
C MET A 44 -24.41 20.29 -14.13
N MET A 45 -24.57 21.08 -15.19
CA MET A 45 -23.73 22.24 -15.45
C MET A 45 -23.95 23.36 -14.43
N GLU A 46 -25.18 23.61 -14.00
CA GLU A 46 -25.48 24.58 -12.95
C GLU A 46 -24.87 24.18 -11.59
N ASN A 47 -24.91 22.88 -11.26
CA ASN A 47 -24.29 22.36 -10.04
C ASN A 47 -22.77 22.43 -10.08
N LEU A 48 -22.16 22.16 -11.25
CA LEU A 48 -20.72 22.32 -11.46
C LEU A 48 -20.29 23.79 -11.31
N ASP A 49 -21.03 24.73 -11.88
CA ASP A 49 -20.73 26.17 -11.75
C ASP A 49 -20.78 26.63 -10.27
N LYS A 50 -21.75 26.14 -9.49
CA LYS A 50 -21.82 26.39 -8.03
C LYS A 50 -20.68 25.74 -7.25
N ALA A 51 -20.18 24.59 -7.70
CA ALA A 51 -19.06 23.91 -7.06
C ALA A 51 -17.73 24.63 -7.35
N ILE A 52 -17.52 25.03 -8.61
CA ILE A 52 -16.33 25.79 -9.06
C ILE A 52 -16.18 27.08 -8.27
N GLN A 53 -17.26 27.84 -8.04
CA GLN A 53 -17.23 29.09 -7.28
C GLN A 53 -16.81 28.92 -5.81
N LYS A 54 -16.91 27.71 -5.25
CA LYS A 54 -16.52 27.42 -3.86
C LYS A 54 -15.06 27.01 -3.72
N VAL A 55 -14.36 26.75 -4.82
CA VAL A 55 -12.98 26.27 -4.82
C VAL A 55 -12.02 27.47 -4.93
N PRO A 56 -11.19 27.75 -3.91
CA PRO A 56 -10.30 28.92 -3.90
C PRO A 56 -9.30 28.95 -5.07
N MET A 57 -8.89 27.79 -5.57
CA MET A 57 -7.93 27.66 -6.67
C MET A 57 -8.46 28.18 -8.03
N PHE A 58 -9.78 28.30 -8.19
CA PHE A 58 -10.40 28.86 -9.41
C PHE A 58 -10.77 30.34 -9.28
N GLU A 59 -10.40 31.00 -8.17
CA GLU A 59 -10.63 32.42 -7.98
C GLU A 59 -9.81 33.24 -9.00
N GLY A 60 -10.49 34.06 -9.81
CA GLY A 60 -9.86 34.85 -10.88
C GLY A 60 -9.61 34.10 -12.20
N VAL A 61 -9.97 32.82 -12.30
CA VAL A 61 -9.86 32.01 -13.53
C VAL A 61 -11.14 32.16 -14.37
N ASN A 62 -11.02 32.16 -15.69
CA ASN A 62 -12.19 32.18 -16.58
C ASN A 62 -13.12 30.97 -16.26
N PRO A 63 -14.42 31.19 -15.97
CA PRO A 63 -15.38 30.11 -15.67
C PRO A 63 -15.46 29.01 -16.75
N GLU A 64 -15.21 29.32 -18.02
CA GLU A 64 -15.18 28.31 -19.09
C GLU A 64 -13.99 27.36 -18.96
N VAL A 65 -12.82 27.88 -18.55
CA VAL A 65 -11.61 27.08 -18.31
C VAL A 65 -11.80 26.17 -17.11
N ALA A 66 -12.33 26.71 -16.00
CA ALA A 66 -12.61 25.92 -14.81
C ALA A 66 -13.62 24.79 -15.06
N ARG A 67 -14.63 25.03 -15.92
CA ARG A 67 -15.58 24.01 -16.38
C ARG A 67 -14.91 22.91 -17.18
N GLN A 68 -14.03 23.23 -18.12
CA GLN A 68 -13.31 22.23 -18.92
C GLN A 68 -12.46 21.30 -18.03
N ILE A 69 -11.75 21.87 -17.05
CA ILE A 69 -10.91 21.11 -16.11
C ILE A 69 -11.77 20.17 -15.26
N THR A 70 -12.80 20.74 -14.62
CA THR A 70 -13.67 20.00 -13.69
C THR A 70 -14.49 18.92 -14.39
N GLY A 71 -14.99 19.21 -15.60
CA GLY A 71 -15.72 18.26 -16.43
C GLY A 71 -14.86 17.07 -16.88
N GLY A 72 -13.62 17.33 -17.34
CA GLY A 72 -12.69 16.26 -17.73
C GLY A 72 -12.33 15.33 -16.57
N TRP A 73 -12.16 15.90 -15.38
CA TRP A 73 -11.89 15.13 -14.15
C TRP A 73 -13.12 14.31 -13.71
N ALA A 74 -14.32 14.90 -13.73
CA ALA A 74 -15.56 14.20 -13.37
C ALA A 74 -15.81 12.99 -14.30
N MET A 75 -15.65 13.15 -15.61
CA MET A 75 -15.79 12.04 -16.56
C MET A 75 -14.81 10.90 -16.27
N SER A 76 -13.56 11.24 -15.94
CA SER A 76 -12.53 10.25 -15.66
C SER A 76 -12.78 9.48 -14.36
N LEU A 77 -13.31 10.15 -13.33
CA LEU A 77 -13.68 9.50 -12.07
C LEU A 77 -14.87 8.56 -12.23
N HIS A 78 -15.88 8.96 -13.01
CA HIS A 78 -17.02 8.10 -13.30
C HIS A 78 -16.63 6.89 -14.15
N GLU A 79 -15.74 7.08 -15.14
CA GLU A 79 -15.20 5.98 -15.93
C GLU A 79 -14.40 5.00 -15.06
N TYR A 80 -13.55 5.52 -14.17
CA TYR A 80 -12.80 4.69 -13.22
C TYR A 80 -13.73 3.88 -12.31
N LYS A 81 -14.77 4.51 -11.76
CA LYS A 81 -15.78 3.81 -10.95
C LYS A 81 -16.52 2.74 -11.75
N ARG A 82 -16.81 2.98 -13.02
CA ARG A 82 -17.46 2.01 -13.91
C ARG A 82 -16.57 0.79 -14.17
N GLN A 83 -15.26 1.00 -14.34
CA GLN A 83 -14.31 -0.08 -14.62
C GLN A 83 -13.92 -0.88 -13.38
N HIS A 84 -13.73 -0.20 -12.23
CA HIS A 84 -13.19 -0.82 -11.01
C HIS A 84 -14.22 -1.03 -9.89
N GLY A 85 -15.44 -0.48 -10.01
CA GLY A 85 -16.51 -0.61 -9.02
C GLY A 85 -16.36 0.30 -7.79
N HIS A 86 -15.30 1.10 -7.71
CA HIS A 86 -15.04 2.04 -6.61
C HIS A 86 -14.34 3.30 -7.13
N TYR A 87 -14.39 4.40 -6.37
CA TYR A 87 -13.60 5.60 -6.69
C TYR A 87 -12.10 5.38 -6.41
N PRO A 88 -11.20 6.16 -7.03
CA PRO A 88 -9.77 6.09 -6.78
C PRO A 88 -9.41 6.36 -5.31
N ALA A 89 -8.21 5.92 -4.92
CA ALA A 89 -7.69 6.20 -3.58
C ALA A 89 -7.44 7.71 -3.37
N SER A 90 -7.59 8.15 -2.12
CA SER A 90 -7.50 9.57 -1.73
C SER A 90 -6.14 10.20 -2.03
N ASP A 91 -5.08 9.40 -2.03
CA ASP A 91 -3.72 9.84 -2.30
C ASP A 91 -3.52 10.27 -3.78
N ILE A 92 -4.11 9.53 -4.73
CA ILE A 92 -4.12 9.88 -6.16
C ILE A 92 -4.85 11.22 -6.36
N LEU A 93 -6.01 11.38 -5.72
CA LEU A 93 -6.81 12.61 -5.82
C LEU A 93 -6.07 13.81 -5.19
N ALA A 94 -5.43 13.61 -4.04
CA ALA A 94 -4.66 14.65 -3.38
C ALA A 94 -3.42 15.07 -4.18
N ASN A 95 -2.72 14.13 -4.80
CA ASN A 95 -1.59 14.42 -5.70
C ASN A 95 -2.06 15.22 -6.93
N ALA A 96 -3.15 14.79 -7.57
CA ALA A 96 -3.72 15.52 -8.71
C ALA A 96 -4.15 16.95 -8.34
N HIS A 97 -4.79 17.13 -7.17
CA HIS A 97 -5.15 18.46 -6.66
C HIS A 97 -3.92 19.35 -6.44
N MET A 98 -2.87 18.82 -5.83
CA MET A 98 -1.64 19.59 -5.55
C MET A 98 -0.93 19.96 -6.86
N ALA A 99 -0.85 19.03 -7.82
CA ALA A 99 -0.28 19.29 -9.13
C ALA A 99 -1.06 20.38 -9.89
N LEU A 100 -2.40 20.35 -9.81
CA LEU A 100 -3.25 21.38 -10.41
C LEU A 100 -3.06 22.74 -9.74
N GLU A 101 -3.06 22.81 -8.41
CA GLU A 101 -2.86 24.06 -7.66
C GLU A 101 -1.51 24.70 -7.99
N ARG A 102 -0.45 23.88 -8.11
CA ARG A 102 0.88 24.35 -8.49
C ARG A 102 0.90 24.89 -9.91
N LEU A 103 0.34 24.16 -10.87
CA LEU A 103 0.22 24.63 -12.24
C LEU A 103 -0.51 25.99 -12.31
N MET A 104 -1.63 26.13 -11.60
CA MET A 104 -2.41 27.37 -11.57
C MET A 104 -1.66 28.52 -10.89
N THR A 105 -0.93 28.24 -9.81
CA THR A 105 -0.12 29.24 -9.10
C THR A 105 1.08 29.70 -9.95
N GLU A 106 1.74 28.78 -10.65
CA GLU A 106 2.83 29.09 -11.57
C GLU A 106 2.35 29.92 -12.77
N CYS A 107 1.14 29.68 -13.26
CA CYS A 107 0.52 30.53 -14.27
C CYS A 107 0.19 31.94 -13.78
N ALA A 108 0.03 32.14 -12.46
CA ALA A 108 -0.39 33.40 -11.86
C ALA A 108 0.76 34.29 -11.34
N SER A 109 2.00 33.79 -11.21
CA SER A 109 3.10 34.55 -10.63
C SER A 109 3.84 35.44 -11.65
N ASP A 110 3.69 36.76 -11.49
CA ASP A 110 4.31 37.79 -12.34
C ASP A 110 5.78 38.12 -12.01
N THR A 111 6.38 37.51 -10.99
CA THR A 111 7.75 37.84 -10.53
C THR A 111 8.56 36.58 -10.19
N HIS A 112 9.47 36.19 -11.08
CA HIS A 112 10.48 35.16 -10.81
C HIS A 112 11.88 35.80 -10.72
N GLU A 113 12.58 35.62 -9.59
CA GLU A 113 14.01 35.95 -9.43
C GLU A 113 14.87 34.67 -9.39
N GLY A 114 15.97 34.63 -10.15
CA GLY A 114 16.95 33.53 -10.19
C GLY A 114 17.34 33.05 -11.60
N THR A 115 18.22 32.05 -11.69
CA THR A 115 18.77 31.49 -12.95
C THR A 115 17.73 30.80 -13.86
N GLY A 116 16.52 30.52 -13.35
CA GLY A 116 15.38 30.05 -14.14
C GLY A 116 14.59 31.16 -14.85
N LYS A 117 14.92 32.44 -14.62
CA LYS A 117 14.15 33.59 -15.13
C LYS A 117 14.03 33.60 -16.66
N ALA A 118 15.11 33.27 -17.38
CA ALA A 118 15.10 33.19 -18.84
C ALA A 118 14.30 31.98 -19.40
N MET A 119 14.11 30.93 -18.60
CA MET A 119 13.35 29.72 -18.99
C MET A 119 11.84 29.86 -18.75
N PHE A 120 11.43 30.72 -17.81
CA PHE A 120 10.03 30.90 -17.41
C PHE A 120 9.38 32.21 -17.88
N GLU A 121 10.16 33.27 -18.19
CA GLU A 121 9.61 34.51 -18.77
C GLU A 121 9.07 34.32 -20.21
N SER A 122 9.68 33.45 -21.03
CA SER A 122 9.17 33.14 -22.38
C SER A 122 7.86 32.33 -22.34
N VAL A 123 7.68 31.52 -21.28
CA VAL A 123 6.46 30.74 -21.04
C VAL A 123 5.33 31.62 -20.54
N ALA A 124 5.60 32.52 -19.59
CA ALA A 124 4.59 33.46 -19.11
C ALA A 124 4.06 34.35 -20.24
N GLN A 125 4.90 34.82 -21.17
CA GLN A 125 4.44 35.59 -22.34
C GLN A 125 3.59 34.76 -23.31
N SER A 126 3.97 33.51 -23.58
CA SER A 126 3.24 32.61 -24.47
C SER A 126 1.89 32.16 -23.89
N MET A 127 1.85 31.93 -22.58
CA MET A 127 0.65 31.50 -21.83
C MET A 127 -0.35 32.62 -21.55
N ARG A 128 0.03 33.90 -21.71
CA ARG A 128 -0.85 35.08 -21.54
C ARG A 128 -1.71 35.41 -22.78
N SER A 129 -1.46 34.77 -23.92
CA SER A 129 -2.33 34.88 -25.09
C SER A 129 -3.62 34.07 -24.88
N SER A 130 -4.76 34.44 -25.50
CA SER A 130 -6.01 33.67 -25.33
C SER A 130 -5.84 32.20 -25.73
N ASP A 131 -4.99 31.94 -26.72
CA ASP A 131 -4.62 30.59 -27.18
C ASP A 131 -3.71 29.86 -26.17
N GLY A 132 -2.85 30.58 -25.46
CA GLY A 132 -2.02 30.06 -24.38
C GLY A 132 -2.84 29.62 -23.17
N VAL A 133 -3.81 30.43 -22.76
CA VAL A 133 -4.72 30.12 -21.64
C VAL A 133 -5.59 28.90 -21.94
N MET A 134 -6.10 28.77 -23.18
CA MET A 134 -6.85 27.58 -23.61
C MET A 134 -6.01 26.30 -23.59
N LYS A 135 -4.72 26.37 -23.96
CA LYS A 135 -3.82 25.21 -23.91
C LYS A 135 -3.54 24.77 -22.48
N VAL A 136 -3.31 25.70 -21.55
CA VAL A 136 -3.13 25.39 -20.12
C VAL A 136 -4.36 24.70 -19.54
N ALA A 137 -5.57 25.16 -19.88
CA ALA A 137 -6.83 24.55 -19.47
C ALA A 137 -6.93 23.08 -19.89
N GLN A 138 -6.55 22.78 -21.13
CA GLN A 138 -6.52 21.40 -21.65
C GLN A 138 -5.51 20.55 -20.88
N TYR A 139 -4.34 21.09 -20.50
CA TYR A 139 -3.34 20.32 -19.74
C TYR A 139 -3.76 20.06 -18.30
N ALA A 140 -4.31 21.07 -17.63
CA ALA A 140 -4.89 20.94 -16.30
C ALA A 140 -6.02 19.89 -16.26
N ALA A 141 -6.89 19.89 -17.27
CA ALA A 141 -7.97 18.90 -17.41
C ALA A 141 -7.45 17.46 -17.55
N LEU A 142 -6.19 17.31 -17.96
CA LEU A 142 -5.60 16.04 -18.33
C LEU A 142 -4.68 15.40 -17.27
N ILE A 143 -4.40 16.10 -16.15
CA ILE A 143 -3.56 15.62 -15.03
C ILE A 143 -4.17 14.36 -14.39
N LEU A 144 -5.41 14.47 -13.90
CA LEU A 144 -6.11 13.36 -13.26
C LEU A 144 -6.34 12.18 -14.21
N PRO A 145 -6.83 12.38 -15.46
CA PRO A 145 -6.95 11.30 -16.43
C PRO A 145 -5.63 10.55 -16.70
N ALA A 146 -4.49 11.26 -16.76
CA ALA A 146 -3.19 10.61 -16.95
C ALA A 146 -2.81 9.74 -15.74
N SER A 147 -3.01 10.25 -14.53
CA SER A 147 -2.74 9.51 -13.29
C SER A 147 -3.61 8.25 -13.16
N LEU A 148 -4.88 8.36 -13.55
CA LEU A 148 -5.84 7.25 -13.51
C LEU A 148 -5.67 6.25 -14.67
N GLY A 149 -5.20 6.71 -15.83
CA GLY A 149 -4.97 5.89 -17.01
C GLY A 149 -3.72 5.01 -16.91
N ALA A 150 -2.74 5.40 -16.09
CA ALA A 150 -1.56 4.59 -15.80
C ALA A 150 -1.94 3.34 -14.99
N ALA A 151 -1.85 2.16 -15.61
CA ALA A 151 -2.28 0.90 -14.98
C ALA A 151 -1.44 0.55 -13.74
N THR A 152 -0.20 1.04 -13.68
CA THR A 152 0.69 0.82 -12.53
C THR A 152 0.36 1.69 -11.31
N SER A 153 -0.53 2.67 -11.44
CA SER A 153 -0.92 3.57 -10.36
C SER A 153 -1.59 2.85 -9.18
N ASP A 154 -2.19 1.68 -9.38
CA ASP A 154 -2.77 0.89 -8.28
C ASP A 154 -1.70 0.32 -7.34
N ALA A 155 -0.51 0.03 -7.87
CA ALA A 155 0.63 -0.48 -7.11
C ALA A 155 1.40 0.60 -6.34
N CYS A 156 1.22 1.86 -6.72
CA CYS A 156 1.93 3.00 -6.15
C CYS A 156 1.10 3.69 -5.09
N THR A 157 1.76 4.24 -4.09
CA THR A 157 1.17 5.24 -3.20
C THR A 157 1.61 6.63 -3.63
N PHE A 158 0.64 7.52 -3.82
CA PHE A 158 0.89 8.86 -4.33
C PHE A 158 1.17 9.83 -3.19
N VAL A 159 2.39 10.34 -3.14
CA VAL A 159 2.78 11.38 -2.20
C VAL A 159 2.56 12.72 -2.89
N PRO A 160 1.73 13.63 -2.34
CA PRO A 160 1.71 15.00 -2.84
C PRO A 160 3.12 15.57 -2.69
N CYS A 161 3.76 15.94 -3.80
CA CYS A 161 5.17 16.29 -3.81
C CYS A 161 5.38 17.80 -3.77
N ASP A 162 6.33 18.24 -2.95
CA ASP A 162 6.95 19.55 -3.07
C ASP A 162 8.01 19.55 -4.18
N ARG A 163 8.33 20.74 -4.72
CA ARG A 163 9.13 20.89 -5.95
C ARG A 163 10.52 20.27 -5.87
N ASP A 164 11.20 20.42 -4.73
CA ASP A 164 12.61 20.08 -4.58
C ASP A 164 12.82 18.86 -3.66
N GLU A 165 12.12 18.80 -2.51
CA GLU A 165 12.22 17.69 -1.56
C GLU A 165 10.87 17.39 -0.92
N SER A 166 10.46 16.13 -0.92
CA SER A 166 9.22 15.69 -0.29
C SER A 166 9.51 14.74 0.86
N ASN A 167 8.74 14.90 1.94
CA ASN A 167 8.92 14.13 3.17
C ASN A 167 7.80 13.12 3.32
N ILE A 168 8.19 11.88 3.56
CA ILE A 168 7.29 10.77 3.85
C ILE A 168 7.37 10.48 5.33
N TYR A 169 6.22 10.54 5.98
CA TYR A 169 6.10 10.28 7.39
C TYR A 169 5.43 8.94 7.63
N GLU A 170 6.05 8.15 8.49
CA GLU A 170 5.48 6.91 8.98
C GLU A 170 5.25 7.01 10.48
N LEU A 171 4.02 6.70 10.89
CA LEU A 171 3.61 6.62 12.28
C LEU A 171 3.71 5.17 12.75
N VAL A 172 4.55 4.93 13.75
CA VAL A 172 4.67 3.63 14.42
C VAL A 172 4.24 3.75 15.88
N ASN A 173 3.53 2.74 16.37
CA ASN A 173 3.20 2.62 17.78
C ASN A 173 4.39 2.00 18.51
N VAL A 174 4.82 2.60 19.60
CA VAL A 174 5.95 2.15 20.42
C VAL A 174 5.54 2.04 21.89
N ALA A 175 6.11 1.07 22.60
CA ALA A 175 5.91 0.92 24.03
C ALA A 175 6.48 2.14 24.77
N GLY A 176 5.62 2.88 25.46
CA GLY A 176 5.98 4.08 26.22
C GLY A 176 6.58 3.78 27.59
N THR A 177 6.30 2.62 28.17
CA THR A 177 6.80 2.17 29.47
C THR A 177 7.33 0.74 29.35
N LYS A 178 8.22 0.34 30.27
CA LYS A 178 8.65 -1.06 30.38
C LYS A 178 7.60 -1.82 31.18
N PHE A 179 6.92 -2.76 30.53
CA PHE A 179 5.90 -3.57 31.20
C PHE A 179 5.68 -4.88 30.45
N GLY A 180 5.67 -6.01 31.17
CA GLY A 180 5.60 -7.31 30.54
C GLY A 180 6.83 -7.61 29.71
N THR A 181 6.61 -8.17 28.53
CA THR A 181 7.68 -8.59 27.63
C THR A 181 8.27 -7.45 26.80
N PHE A 182 7.67 -6.26 26.83
CA PHE A 182 8.11 -5.11 26.03
C PHE A 182 8.96 -4.16 26.84
N ASN A 183 10.08 -3.76 26.24
CA ASN A 183 10.90 -2.67 26.73
C ASN A 183 10.38 -1.33 26.19
N GLN A 184 10.71 -0.26 26.90
CA GLN A 184 10.41 1.08 26.43
C GLN A 184 11.09 1.34 25.08
N GLY A 185 10.30 1.74 24.08
CA GLY A 185 10.76 2.00 22.72
C GLY A 185 10.54 0.85 21.73
N ASP A 186 10.15 -0.34 22.21
CA ASP A 186 9.86 -1.47 21.32
C ASP A 186 8.64 -1.17 20.44
N GLU A 187 8.72 -1.55 19.15
CA GLU A 187 7.60 -1.41 18.22
C GLU A 187 6.46 -2.36 18.59
N LEU A 188 5.27 -1.80 18.80
CA LEU A 188 4.07 -2.58 19.09
C LEU A 188 3.45 -3.03 17.77
N ASN A 189 3.67 -4.30 17.44
CA ASN A 189 3.05 -4.95 16.28
C ASN A 189 2.09 -6.07 16.72
N MET A 190 1.08 -6.32 15.88
CA MET A 190 0.02 -7.32 16.16
C MET A 190 0.47 -8.77 15.94
N GLN A 191 1.73 -8.98 15.53
CA GLN A 191 2.30 -10.31 15.33
C GLN A 191 3.10 -10.80 16.54
N SER A 192 3.30 -9.95 17.55
CA SER A 192 3.98 -10.30 18.78
C SER A 192 3.02 -11.01 19.75
N ALA A 193 3.43 -12.17 20.28
CA ALA A 193 2.71 -12.86 21.37
C ALA A 193 3.01 -12.26 22.75
N GLY A 194 3.67 -11.10 22.78
CA GLY A 194 4.07 -10.42 24.00
C GLY A 194 2.89 -9.90 24.80
N VAL A 195 3.06 -9.80 26.11
CA VAL A 195 2.02 -9.28 27.01
C VAL A 195 2.38 -7.84 27.36
N TYR A 196 1.53 -6.88 26.96
CA TYR A 196 1.69 -5.47 27.33
C TYR A 196 0.50 -4.99 28.17
N SER A 197 -0.74 -5.06 27.68
CA SER A 197 -1.90 -4.50 28.41
C SER A 197 -2.55 -5.46 29.42
N GLN A 198 -2.31 -6.76 29.33
CA GLN A 198 -3.01 -7.74 30.17
C GLN A 198 -2.37 -7.84 31.55
N MET A 199 -3.15 -7.50 32.57
CA MET A 199 -2.74 -7.57 33.99
C MET A 199 -2.81 -8.98 34.55
N LYS A 200 -3.70 -9.80 34.00
CA LYS A 200 -3.81 -11.21 34.32
C LYS A 200 -2.78 -12.00 33.52
N ARG A 201 -1.88 -12.69 34.21
CA ARG A 201 -0.74 -13.38 33.61
C ARG A 201 -0.61 -14.78 34.14
N LEU A 202 0.06 -15.62 33.35
CA LEU A 202 0.35 -17.00 33.69
C LEU A 202 1.86 -17.19 33.62
N TYR A 203 2.45 -17.63 34.72
CA TYR A 203 3.87 -17.92 34.81
C TYR A 203 4.07 -19.38 35.21
N ALA A 204 4.89 -20.10 34.45
CA ALA A 204 5.37 -21.41 34.85
C ALA A 204 6.70 -21.26 35.59
N LEU A 205 6.86 -21.93 36.72
CA LEU A 205 8.16 -21.96 37.40
C LEU A 205 9.12 -22.85 36.59
N SER A 206 10.39 -22.44 36.50
CA SER A 206 11.45 -23.23 35.84
C SER A 206 11.78 -24.49 36.62
N THR A 207 11.67 -24.44 37.95
CA THR A 207 11.87 -25.58 38.85
C THR A 207 10.62 -26.48 38.84
N LYS A 208 10.77 -27.69 38.32
CA LYS A 208 9.75 -28.75 38.39
C LYS A 208 9.86 -29.49 39.73
N GLY A 209 8.82 -30.25 40.07
CA GLY A 209 8.92 -31.21 41.18
C GLY A 209 10.07 -32.19 40.96
N ASP A 210 10.85 -32.45 41.99
CA ASP A 210 12.04 -33.32 42.01
C ASP A 210 11.87 -34.55 42.93
N GLY A 211 10.70 -34.69 43.59
CA GLY A 211 10.42 -35.74 44.57
C GLY A 211 11.00 -35.52 45.96
N SER A 212 11.78 -34.46 46.19
CA SER A 212 12.45 -34.17 47.48
C SER A 212 12.12 -32.80 48.08
N THR A 213 11.98 -31.78 47.24
CA THR A 213 11.79 -30.39 47.65
C THR A 213 10.31 -30.12 47.92
N LYS A 214 10.01 -29.63 49.13
CA LYS A 214 8.63 -29.34 49.55
C LYS A 214 8.23 -27.88 49.36
N THR A 215 9.20 -26.98 49.23
CA THR A 215 9.00 -25.53 49.20
C THR A 215 9.47 -24.96 47.88
N PHE A 216 8.60 -24.23 47.19
CA PHE A 216 8.88 -23.53 45.94
C PHE A 216 8.53 -22.06 46.13
N GLN A 217 9.33 -21.16 45.56
CA GLN A 217 9.06 -19.74 45.62
C GLN A 217 8.86 -19.20 44.20
N PHE A 218 7.75 -18.50 44.00
CA PHE A 218 7.51 -17.70 42.82
C PHE A 218 7.77 -16.23 43.18
N ASN A 219 8.62 -15.55 42.42
CA ASN A 219 8.83 -14.12 42.55
C ASN A 219 8.58 -13.47 41.19
N ILE A 220 7.58 -12.58 41.11
CA ILE A 220 7.24 -11.87 39.87
C ILE A 220 8.40 -11.03 39.33
N GLN A 221 9.30 -10.56 40.20
CA GLN A 221 10.48 -9.80 39.81
C GLN A 221 11.43 -10.60 38.92
N ASN A 222 11.50 -11.92 39.07
CA ASN A 222 12.36 -12.77 38.25
C ASN A 222 11.85 -12.89 36.80
N PHE A 223 10.55 -12.63 36.58
CA PHE A 223 9.93 -12.70 35.26
C PHE A 223 9.78 -11.33 34.61
N GLU A 224 9.41 -10.32 35.40
CA GLU A 224 9.14 -8.96 34.93
C GLU A 224 10.33 -7.99 35.06
N GLY A 225 11.39 -8.42 35.77
CA GLY A 225 12.55 -7.59 36.09
C GLY A 225 12.27 -6.48 37.11
N GLN A 226 11.07 -6.40 37.67
CA GLN A 226 10.65 -5.44 38.70
C GLN A 226 9.58 -6.05 39.61
N SER A 227 9.52 -5.62 40.88
CA SER A 227 8.46 -6.04 41.80
C SER A 227 7.13 -5.45 41.35
N CYS A 228 6.10 -6.30 41.25
CA CYS A 228 4.76 -5.89 40.85
C CYS A 228 3.75 -6.32 41.93
N PRO A 229 2.99 -5.38 42.52
CA PRO A 229 1.98 -5.75 43.50
C PRO A 229 0.87 -6.59 42.84
N LEU A 230 0.31 -7.53 43.59
CA LEU A 230 -0.76 -8.43 43.14
C LEU A 230 -2.11 -8.01 43.71
N ARG A 231 -3.19 -8.29 42.97
CA ARG A 231 -4.56 -8.02 43.40
C ARG A 231 -5.06 -9.14 44.31
N ALA A 232 -5.54 -8.79 45.50
CA ALA A 232 -6.13 -9.75 46.44
C ALA A 232 -7.43 -10.34 45.88
N GLY A 233 -7.63 -11.65 46.02
CA GLY A 233 -8.82 -12.39 45.59
C GLY A 233 -8.81 -12.90 44.14
N TYR A 234 -7.73 -12.68 43.38
CA TYR A 234 -7.67 -13.01 41.93
C TYR A 234 -6.59 -14.03 41.55
N ASN A 235 -5.63 -14.29 42.45
CA ASN A 235 -4.52 -15.19 42.19
C ASN A 235 -4.96 -16.66 42.27
N LYS A 236 -4.31 -17.54 41.50
CA LYS A 236 -4.54 -18.99 41.49
C LYS A 236 -3.23 -19.75 41.32
N LEU A 237 -3.12 -20.87 42.02
CA LEU A 237 -2.05 -21.84 41.83
C LEU A 237 -2.49 -22.88 40.78
N LEU A 238 -1.61 -23.25 39.87
CA LEU A 238 -1.82 -24.31 38.89
C LEU A 238 -0.80 -25.42 39.09
N ILE A 239 -1.28 -26.64 39.34
CA ILE A 239 -0.42 -27.83 39.41
C ILE A 239 -0.86 -28.78 38.31
N ASN A 240 0.07 -29.17 37.44
CA ASN A 240 -0.20 -29.93 36.21
C ASN A 240 -1.37 -29.31 35.41
N ARG A 241 -1.33 -27.98 35.25
CA ARG A 241 -2.32 -27.16 34.51
C ARG A 241 -3.74 -27.14 35.10
N LYS A 242 -3.98 -27.77 36.25
CA LYS A 242 -5.27 -27.68 36.96
C LYS A 242 -5.26 -26.49 37.91
N PRO A 243 -6.24 -25.57 37.82
CA PRO A 243 -6.29 -24.39 38.68
C PRO A 243 -6.83 -24.70 40.07
N SER A 244 -6.29 -24.01 41.08
CA SER A 244 -6.85 -23.91 42.42
C SER A 244 -8.12 -23.03 42.44
N LYS A 245 -8.80 -23.02 43.59
CA LYS A 245 -9.71 -21.92 43.91
C LYS A 245 -8.91 -20.60 43.96
N VAL A 246 -9.59 -19.48 43.71
CA VAL A 246 -9.00 -18.14 43.89
C VAL A 246 -8.53 -17.97 45.34
N ASP A 247 -7.55 -17.08 45.55
CA ASP A 247 -7.09 -16.74 46.90
C ASP A 247 -8.23 -16.18 47.77
N ASP A 248 -8.07 -16.29 49.09
CA ASP A 248 -9.07 -15.92 50.09
C ASP A 248 -9.16 -14.42 50.41
N GLY A 249 -8.34 -13.58 49.77
CA GLY A 249 -8.21 -12.15 50.03
C GLY A 249 -7.21 -11.80 51.13
N ASP A 250 -6.79 -12.78 51.94
CA ASP A 250 -5.88 -12.64 53.08
C ASP A 250 -4.49 -13.25 52.80
N GLY A 251 -4.24 -13.61 51.54
CA GLY A 251 -2.95 -14.10 51.07
C GLY A 251 -2.77 -15.60 51.18
N ASN A 252 -3.83 -16.39 51.44
CA ASN A 252 -3.72 -17.85 51.43
C ASN A 252 -4.33 -18.47 50.17
N LEU A 253 -3.57 -19.36 49.56
CA LEU A 253 -3.96 -20.17 48.41
C LEU A 253 -3.89 -21.64 48.80
N TYR A 254 -4.98 -22.37 48.56
CA TYR A 254 -5.04 -23.79 48.84
C TYR A 254 -5.32 -24.57 47.56
N PHE A 255 -4.51 -25.60 47.33
CA PHE A 255 -4.74 -26.56 46.26
C PHE A 255 -4.80 -27.96 46.87
N ASN A 256 -5.94 -28.62 46.68
CA ASN A 256 -6.15 -30.00 47.09
C ASN A 256 -6.44 -30.81 45.84
N ALA A 257 -5.62 -31.83 45.56
CA ALA A 257 -5.87 -32.75 44.47
C ALA A 257 -5.44 -34.17 44.85
N LYS A 258 -5.81 -35.12 43.99
CA LYS A 258 -5.33 -36.49 44.07
C LYS A 258 -4.36 -36.72 42.91
N ASP A 259 -3.24 -37.39 43.17
CA ASP A 259 -2.31 -37.81 42.12
C ASP A 259 -2.96 -38.88 41.22
N SER A 260 -2.28 -39.27 40.14
CA SER A 260 -2.74 -40.34 39.23
C SER A 260 -2.81 -41.73 39.88
N LYS A 261 -2.30 -41.89 41.11
CA LYS A 261 -2.31 -43.12 41.92
C LYS A 261 -3.36 -43.05 43.06
N GLY A 262 -4.15 -41.98 43.15
CA GLY A 262 -5.20 -41.79 44.15
C GLY A 262 -4.75 -41.17 45.48
N ASN A 263 -3.46 -40.84 45.66
CA ASN A 263 -2.95 -40.21 46.88
C ASN A 263 -3.34 -38.74 46.93
N ALA A 264 -3.91 -38.30 48.04
CA ALA A 264 -4.23 -36.90 48.26
C ALA A 264 -2.93 -36.11 48.50
N PHE A 265 -2.69 -35.09 47.69
CA PHE A 265 -1.64 -34.11 47.92
C PHE A 265 -2.28 -32.72 48.07
N SER A 266 -1.74 -31.95 49.01
CA SER A 266 -2.16 -30.57 49.23
C SER A 266 -0.96 -29.64 49.15
N ALA A 267 -1.19 -28.50 48.51
CA ALA A 267 -0.25 -27.38 48.49
C ALA A 267 -0.92 -26.17 49.13
N THR A 268 -0.23 -25.56 50.07
CA THR A 268 -0.60 -24.28 50.67
C THR A 268 0.39 -23.24 50.17
N ALA A 269 -0.10 -22.13 49.65
CA ALA A 269 0.73 -21.03 49.21
C ALA A 269 0.36 -19.74 49.95
N LYS A 270 1.39 -18.96 50.30
CA LYS A 270 1.23 -17.64 50.91
C LYS A 270 1.63 -16.56 49.92
N VAL A 271 0.73 -15.61 49.67
CA VAL A 271 0.90 -14.51 48.71
C VAL A 271 1.28 -13.24 49.46
N ALA A 272 2.46 -12.70 49.18
CA ALA A 272 2.84 -11.36 49.58
C ALA A 272 2.37 -10.36 48.51
N TYR A 273 1.24 -9.70 48.77
CA TYR A 273 0.59 -8.82 47.78
C TYR A 273 1.43 -7.61 47.35
N ASP A 274 2.29 -7.08 48.22
CA ASP A 274 3.06 -5.86 47.89
C ASP A 274 4.28 -6.14 47.03
N THR A 275 4.95 -7.27 47.24
CA THR A 275 6.17 -7.66 46.53
C THR A 275 5.90 -8.61 45.36
N GLY A 276 4.75 -9.27 45.35
CA GLY A 276 4.39 -10.28 44.35
C GLY A 276 5.16 -11.59 44.50
N VAL A 277 5.57 -11.92 45.73
CA VAL A 277 6.20 -13.20 46.08
C VAL A 277 5.13 -14.18 46.55
N ILE A 278 5.18 -15.42 46.05
CA ILE A 278 4.27 -16.49 46.44
C ILE A 278 5.12 -17.68 46.90
N ASP A 279 5.05 -17.96 48.19
CA ASP A 279 5.73 -19.09 48.82
C ASP A 279 4.79 -20.30 48.85
N ILE A 280 5.13 -21.34 48.09
CA ILE A 280 4.32 -22.54 47.88
C ILE A 280 4.94 -23.69 48.70
N THR A 281 4.17 -24.28 49.60
CA THR A 281 4.59 -25.42 50.43
C THR A 281 3.68 -26.62 50.19
N PHE A 282 4.26 -27.75 49.81
CA PHE A 282 3.56 -29.02 49.64
C PHE A 282 3.63 -29.87 50.91
N THR A 283 2.55 -30.59 51.23
CA THR A 283 2.53 -31.56 52.32
C THR A 283 3.41 -32.78 52.05
N GLN A 284 3.45 -33.22 50.80
CA GLN A 284 4.35 -34.25 50.28
C GLN A 284 5.10 -33.69 49.07
N ALA A 285 6.40 -33.99 48.95
CA ALA A 285 7.19 -33.47 47.83
C ALA A 285 6.56 -33.93 46.50
N PRO A 286 6.32 -33.02 45.56
CA PRO A 286 5.66 -33.36 44.31
C PRO A 286 6.55 -34.34 43.50
N PRO A 287 5.97 -35.37 42.86
CA PRO A 287 6.71 -36.32 42.03
C PRO A 287 7.54 -35.62 40.95
N GLU A 288 8.61 -36.29 40.52
CA GLU A 288 9.51 -35.78 39.49
C GLU A 288 8.73 -35.37 38.22
N GLY A 289 8.98 -34.16 37.73
CA GLY A 289 8.36 -33.62 36.52
C GLY A 289 7.02 -32.92 36.70
N THR A 290 6.49 -32.81 37.94
CA THR A 290 5.26 -32.04 38.21
C THR A 290 5.44 -30.57 37.84
N GLU A 291 4.58 -30.05 36.96
CA GLU A 291 4.59 -28.65 36.52
C GLU A 291 3.86 -27.78 37.54
N ILE A 292 4.55 -26.75 38.05
CA ILE A 292 3.98 -25.75 38.96
C ILE A 292 3.93 -24.43 38.20
N ALA A 293 2.74 -23.84 38.12
CA ALA A 293 2.50 -22.55 37.51
C ALA A 293 1.61 -21.70 38.41
N VAL A 294 1.66 -20.39 38.25
CA VAL A 294 0.81 -19.45 38.99
C VAL A 294 0.14 -18.52 37.99
N GLN A 295 -1.15 -18.31 38.20
CA GLN A 295 -1.92 -17.27 37.53
C GLN A 295 -2.09 -16.12 38.52
N VAL A 296 -1.61 -14.94 38.15
CA VAL A 296 -1.64 -13.75 39.01
C VAL A 296 -2.25 -12.58 38.27
N GLU A 297 -2.83 -11.64 39.01
CA GLU A 297 -3.31 -10.37 38.47
C GLU A 297 -2.54 -9.22 39.11
N ILE A 298 -1.84 -8.43 38.28
CA ILE A 298 -1.06 -7.27 38.74
C ILE A 298 -2.01 -6.14 39.14
N ASN A 299 -1.79 -5.57 40.32
CA ASN A 299 -2.58 -4.47 40.86
C ASN A 299 -1.94 -3.12 40.53
N ILE A 300 -2.37 -2.52 39.41
CA ILE A 300 -1.90 -1.20 38.99
C ILE A 300 -2.38 -0.05 39.88
N GLU A 301 -3.43 -0.21 40.69
CA GLU A 301 -3.89 0.84 41.60
C GLU A 301 -2.90 1.07 42.76
N ARG A 302 -2.24 0.00 43.22
CA ARG A 302 -1.18 0.10 44.25
C ARG A 302 0.13 0.67 43.71
N ASN A 303 0.40 0.49 42.42
CA ASN A 303 1.56 1.10 41.76
C ASN A 303 1.19 1.62 40.36
N PRO A 304 0.75 2.90 40.26
CA PRO A 304 0.34 3.51 38.99
C PRO A 304 1.47 3.63 37.95
N SER A 305 2.75 3.52 38.35
CA SER A 305 3.89 3.59 37.42
C SER A 305 3.95 2.42 36.44
N LEU A 306 3.24 1.32 36.74
CA LEU A 306 3.18 0.11 35.91
C LEU A 306 2.12 0.20 34.81
N ILE A 307 1.39 1.31 34.69
CA ILE A 307 0.38 1.47 33.63
C ILE A 307 1.10 1.49 32.26
N PRO A 308 0.79 0.54 31.36
CA PRO A 308 1.39 0.51 30.04
C PRO A 308 0.90 1.71 29.22
N VAL A 309 1.83 2.51 28.71
CA VAL A 309 1.52 3.64 27.85
C VAL A 309 1.88 3.28 26.41
N ILE A 310 1.00 3.57 25.45
CA ILE A 310 1.34 3.49 24.03
C ILE A 310 1.76 4.89 23.59
N ASN A 311 3.00 5.01 23.15
CA ASN A 311 3.49 6.22 22.51
C ASN A 311 3.45 6.04 21.00
N GLN A 312 3.40 7.14 20.28
CA GLN A 312 3.55 7.16 18.82
C GLN A 312 4.90 7.79 18.50
N ALA A 313 5.65 7.17 17.59
CA ALA A 313 6.90 7.70 17.09
C ALA A 313 6.80 7.93 15.59
N MET A 314 7.45 8.99 15.12
CA MET A 314 7.51 9.34 13.71
C MET A 314 8.88 8.98 13.11
N ARG A 315 8.84 8.32 11.95
CA ARG A 315 9.99 8.15 11.05
C ARG A 315 9.80 9.06 9.83
N LYS A 316 10.90 9.70 9.41
CA LYS A 316 10.93 10.63 8.28
C LYS A 316 11.85 10.03 7.21
N TYR A 317 11.37 9.98 5.98
CA TYR A 317 12.16 9.65 4.80
C TYR A 317 12.05 10.80 3.80
N GLU A 318 13.19 11.19 3.23
CA GLU A 318 13.28 12.26 2.23
C GLU A 318 13.37 11.63 0.85
N VAL A 319 12.54 12.10 -0.08
CA VAL A 319 12.52 11.69 -1.48
C VAL A 319 12.60 12.93 -2.37
N ARG A 320 13.32 12.81 -3.49
CA ARG A 320 13.56 13.92 -4.42
C ARG A 320 12.95 13.58 -5.79
N PRO A 321 12.17 14.49 -6.40
CA PRO A 321 11.65 14.26 -7.73
C PRO A 321 12.75 14.35 -8.79
N SER A 322 12.58 13.56 -9.85
CA SER A 322 13.47 13.51 -11.01
C SER A 322 12.78 14.13 -12.23
N GLN A 323 13.56 14.80 -13.07
CA GLN A 323 13.05 15.49 -14.25
C GLN A 323 12.99 14.55 -15.46
N TYR A 324 11.97 14.71 -16.29
CA TYR A 324 11.83 14.03 -17.58
C TYR A 324 11.49 15.03 -18.68
N VAL A 325 12.02 14.78 -19.88
CA VAL A 325 11.91 15.70 -21.03
C VAL A 325 11.68 14.91 -22.31
N LEU A 326 10.73 15.36 -23.12
CA LEU A 326 10.47 14.81 -24.45
C LEU A 326 10.21 15.95 -25.42
N ALA A 327 10.82 15.92 -26.61
CA ALA A 327 10.53 16.90 -27.66
C ALA A 327 9.99 16.21 -28.91
N SER A 328 9.07 16.89 -29.58
CA SER A 328 8.59 16.53 -30.90
C SER A 328 8.89 17.67 -31.87
N GLU A 329 9.31 17.30 -33.07
CA GLU A 329 9.70 18.22 -34.13
C GLU A 329 8.94 17.90 -35.42
N HIS A 330 8.53 18.92 -36.17
CA HIS A 330 8.04 18.78 -37.53
C HIS A 330 8.51 19.93 -38.41
N THR A 331 8.64 19.65 -39.71
CA THR A 331 8.93 20.71 -40.69
C THR A 331 7.65 21.43 -41.08
N VAL A 332 7.74 22.72 -41.40
CA VAL A 332 6.60 23.52 -41.87
C VAL A 332 6.01 22.94 -43.16
N MET A 333 6.85 22.39 -44.05
CA MET A 333 6.41 21.73 -45.28
C MET A 333 5.56 20.50 -44.96
N SER A 334 6.02 19.61 -44.07
CA SER A 334 5.23 18.42 -43.66
C SER A 334 3.90 18.78 -43.00
N ALA A 335 3.86 19.86 -42.20
CA ALA A 335 2.62 20.33 -41.60
C ALA A 335 1.66 20.88 -42.65
N SER A 336 2.16 21.63 -43.63
CA SER A 336 1.34 22.21 -44.70
C SER A 336 0.81 21.14 -45.65
N ASP A 337 1.62 20.14 -46.01
CA ASP A 337 1.18 19.04 -46.86
C ASP A 337 0.13 18.17 -46.16
N LEU A 338 0.33 17.82 -44.89
CA LEU A 338 -0.64 17.05 -44.11
C LEU A 338 -1.97 17.82 -43.93
N SER A 339 -1.89 19.13 -43.67
CA SER A 339 -3.08 19.97 -43.53
C SER A 339 -3.83 20.07 -44.86
N ARG A 340 -3.11 20.20 -45.98
CA ARG A 340 -3.71 20.28 -47.32
C ARG A 340 -4.35 18.97 -47.75
N GLU A 341 -3.71 17.83 -47.47
CA GLU A 341 -4.14 16.52 -47.98
C GLU A 341 -5.21 15.87 -47.08
N HIS A 342 -5.07 16.00 -45.76
CA HIS A 342 -5.92 15.30 -44.80
C HIS A 342 -6.71 16.22 -43.87
N GLY A 343 -6.50 17.54 -43.92
CA GLY A 343 -7.17 18.49 -43.02
C GLY A 343 -6.74 18.34 -41.55
N LEU A 344 -5.66 17.61 -41.28
CA LEU A 344 -5.17 17.32 -39.93
C LEU A 344 -4.09 18.30 -39.50
N GLU A 345 -4.13 18.72 -38.24
CA GLU A 345 -3.10 19.55 -37.63
C GLU A 345 -1.99 18.67 -37.02
N LEU A 346 -0.80 18.72 -37.64
CA LEU A 346 0.34 17.90 -37.22
C LEU A 346 0.80 18.22 -35.79
N ALA A 347 0.69 19.47 -35.35
CA ALA A 347 1.05 19.88 -33.99
C ALA A 347 0.18 19.19 -32.91
N ALA A 348 -1.13 19.07 -33.16
CA ALA A 348 -2.06 18.41 -32.24
C ALA A 348 -1.80 16.90 -32.18
N LEU A 349 -1.52 16.25 -33.32
CA LEU A 349 -1.17 14.83 -33.38
C LEU A 349 0.13 14.52 -32.62
N GLN A 350 1.15 15.34 -32.84
CA GLN A 350 2.43 15.21 -32.13
C GLN A 350 2.28 15.38 -30.62
N PHE A 351 1.43 16.31 -30.19
CA PHE A 351 1.16 16.50 -28.78
C PHE A 351 0.51 15.27 -28.15
N SER A 352 -0.51 14.69 -28.81
CA SER A 352 -1.16 13.46 -28.34
C SER A 352 -0.16 12.30 -28.26
N ALA A 353 0.71 12.16 -29.26
CA ALA A 353 1.74 11.13 -29.28
C ALA A 353 2.75 11.28 -28.13
N MET A 354 3.28 12.48 -27.90
CA MET A 354 4.19 12.75 -26.79
C MET A 354 3.57 12.42 -25.43
N ARG A 355 2.30 12.78 -25.22
CA ARG A 355 1.56 12.46 -23.99
C ARG A 355 1.45 10.96 -23.76
N ASN A 356 0.97 10.24 -24.78
CA ASN A 356 0.77 8.79 -24.68
C ASN A 356 2.10 8.08 -24.42
N TRP A 357 3.19 8.58 -25.01
CA TRP A 357 4.53 8.08 -24.78
C TRP A 357 5.01 8.30 -23.34
N ILE A 358 4.86 9.50 -22.77
CA ILE A 358 5.25 9.78 -21.38
C ILE A 358 4.47 8.89 -20.40
N SER A 359 3.16 8.73 -20.62
CA SER A 359 2.34 7.84 -19.79
C SER A 359 2.82 6.40 -19.87
N HIS A 360 3.13 5.92 -21.08
CA HIS A 360 3.64 4.58 -21.29
C HIS A 360 5.02 4.38 -20.64
N GLU A 361 5.95 5.32 -20.83
CA GLU A 361 7.28 5.27 -20.24
C GLU A 361 7.23 5.28 -18.70
N THR A 362 6.29 6.03 -18.11
CA THR A 362 6.08 6.04 -16.66
C THR A 362 5.64 4.67 -16.14
N ASP A 363 4.69 4.03 -16.83
CA ASP A 363 4.25 2.66 -16.48
C ASP A 363 5.39 1.64 -16.61
N ILE A 364 6.17 1.71 -17.71
CA ILE A 364 7.31 0.82 -17.94
C ILE A 364 8.42 1.06 -16.93
N MET A 365 8.71 2.32 -16.56
CA MET A 365 9.70 2.65 -15.53
C MET A 365 9.31 2.07 -14.18
N ARG A 366 8.04 2.23 -13.76
CA ARG A 366 7.55 1.67 -12.50
C ARG A 366 7.62 0.15 -12.49
N LEU A 367 7.25 -0.49 -13.60
CA LEU A 367 7.36 -1.94 -13.75
C LEU A 367 8.83 -2.40 -13.70
N ARG A 368 9.72 -1.70 -14.40
CA ARG A 368 11.17 -1.95 -14.36
C ARG A 368 11.72 -1.91 -12.93
N THR A 369 11.36 -0.86 -12.19
CA THR A 369 11.75 -0.68 -10.80
C THR A 369 11.20 -1.80 -9.92
N LEU A 370 9.93 -2.16 -10.08
CA LEU A 370 9.32 -3.27 -9.34
C LEU A 370 10.08 -4.58 -9.57
N VAL A 371 10.34 -4.91 -10.83
CA VAL A 371 11.03 -6.15 -11.22
C VAL A 371 12.44 -6.19 -10.65
N PHE A 372 13.18 -5.10 -10.77
CA PHE A 372 14.55 -5.00 -10.27
C PHE A 372 14.63 -5.19 -8.75
N HIS A 373 13.69 -4.61 -8.00
CA HIS A 373 13.67 -4.67 -6.55
C HIS A 373 12.95 -5.90 -5.98
N THR A 374 12.42 -6.80 -6.82
CA THR A 374 11.77 -8.02 -6.35
C THR A 374 12.81 -9.08 -6.02
N VAL A 375 13.06 -9.30 -4.73
CA VAL A 375 14.04 -10.31 -4.24
C VAL A 375 13.37 -11.66 -3.96
N TYR A 376 12.09 -11.64 -3.58
CA TYR A 376 11.39 -12.80 -3.05
C TYR A 376 10.53 -13.43 -4.12
N GLY A 377 10.50 -14.76 -4.17
CA GLY A 377 9.57 -15.46 -5.03
C GLY A 377 9.52 -16.94 -4.81
N ARG A 378 8.53 -17.57 -5.45
CA ARG A 378 8.36 -19.01 -5.50
C ARG A 378 8.10 -19.46 -6.93
N GLU A 379 8.33 -20.74 -7.18
CA GLU A 379 7.99 -21.38 -8.44
C GLU A 379 6.78 -22.30 -8.23
N PHE A 380 5.89 -22.36 -9.21
CA PHE A 380 4.76 -23.29 -9.22
C PHE A 380 4.65 -23.95 -10.58
N ASP A 381 4.66 -25.28 -10.60
CA ASP A 381 4.49 -26.04 -11.83
C ASP A 381 3.01 -26.16 -12.20
N VAL A 382 2.68 -25.61 -13.37
CA VAL A 382 1.33 -25.52 -13.92
C VAL A 382 0.94 -26.79 -14.68
N ALA A 383 1.87 -27.72 -14.91
CA ALA A 383 1.55 -28.96 -15.58
C ALA A 383 0.67 -29.85 -14.68
N LEU A 384 -0.44 -30.32 -15.23
CA LEU A 384 -1.43 -31.12 -14.50
C LEU A 384 -1.01 -32.59 -14.47
N PRO A 385 -0.73 -33.20 -13.29
CA PRO A 385 -0.42 -34.62 -13.22
C PRO A 385 -1.66 -35.46 -13.58
N GLU A 386 -1.50 -36.53 -14.36
CA GLU A 386 -2.61 -37.41 -14.79
C GLU A 386 -3.46 -37.95 -13.62
N ALA A 387 -2.85 -38.12 -12.44
CA ALA A 387 -3.52 -38.65 -11.26
C ALA A 387 -4.25 -37.60 -10.40
N GLN A 388 -4.16 -36.31 -10.70
CA GLN A 388 -4.78 -35.25 -9.90
C GLN A 388 -6.02 -34.64 -10.58
N ASN A 389 -7.08 -34.51 -9.79
CA ASN A 389 -8.26 -33.75 -10.20
C ASN A 389 -7.91 -32.26 -10.32
N TYR A 390 -8.46 -31.62 -11.36
CA TYR A 390 -8.28 -30.20 -11.65
C TYR A 390 -8.56 -29.29 -10.44
N GLU A 391 -9.64 -29.54 -9.69
CA GLU A 391 -9.98 -28.75 -8.49
C GLU A 391 -8.91 -28.83 -7.40
N SER A 392 -8.33 -30.03 -7.17
CA SER A 392 -7.25 -30.19 -6.20
C SER A 392 -6.01 -29.43 -6.62
N TRP A 393 -5.72 -29.39 -7.92
CA TRP A 393 -4.57 -28.69 -8.46
C TRP A 393 -4.74 -27.16 -8.40
N VAL A 394 -5.91 -26.61 -8.74
CA VAL A 394 -6.19 -25.17 -8.53
C VAL A 394 -6.16 -24.82 -7.03
N GLY A 395 -6.58 -25.75 -6.16
CA GLY A 395 -6.43 -25.61 -4.71
C GLY A 395 -4.98 -25.45 -4.27
N LEU A 396 -4.04 -26.15 -4.90
CA LEU A 396 -2.61 -26.01 -4.64
C LEU A 396 -2.07 -24.65 -5.11
N LEU A 397 -2.46 -24.19 -6.30
CA LEU A 397 -2.10 -22.85 -6.79
C LEU A 397 -2.58 -21.77 -5.80
N ARG A 398 -3.84 -21.88 -5.34
CA ARG A 398 -4.40 -20.97 -4.33
C ARG A 398 -3.62 -21.01 -3.03
N HIS A 399 -3.19 -22.19 -2.58
CA HIS A 399 -2.37 -22.33 -1.38
C HIS A 399 -1.01 -21.62 -1.53
N VAL A 400 -0.33 -21.77 -2.67
CA VAL A 400 0.96 -21.10 -2.92
C VAL A 400 0.81 -19.58 -2.93
N VAL A 401 -0.22 -19.05 -3.60
CA VAL A 401 -0.49 -17.60 -3.62
C VAL A 401 -0.84 -17.09 -2.22
N ASN A 402 -1.65 -17.82 -1.45
CA ASN A 402 -1.96 -17.44 -0.07
C ASN A 402 -0.73 -17.49 0.85
N ALA A 403 0.16 -18.46 0.66
CA ALA A 403 1.42 -18.55 1.40
C ALA A 403 2.33 -17.37 1.07
N LEU A 404 2.46 -16.99 -0.20
CA LEU A 404 3.19 -15.78 -0.61
C LEU A 404 2.59 -14.51 0.01
N SER A 405 1.26 -14.42 0.05
CA SER A 405 0.55 -13.31 0.69
C SER A 405 0.81 -13.23 2.19
N GLN A 406 0.83 -14.37 2.88
CA GLN A 406 1.16 -14.45 4.30
C GLN A 406 2.64 -14.10 4.56
N GLU A 407 3.57 -14.57 3.72
CA GLU A 407 4.98 -14.20 3.81
C GLU A 407 5.21 -12.71 3.59
N MET A 408 4.46 -12.10 2.66
CA MET A 408 4.48 -10.65 2.48
C MET A 408 3.93 -9.93 3.71
N ALA A 409 2.79 -10.37 4.26
CA ALA A 409 2.22 -9.77 5.47
C ALA A 409 3.12 -9.90 6.71
N ASN A 410 3.87 -11.00 6.82
CA ASN A 410 4.85 -11.19 7.90
C ASN A 410 6.08 -10.28 7.75
N ARG A 411 6.50 -9.98 6.51
CA ARG A 411 7.63 -9.07 6.25
C ARG A 411 7.25 -7.60 6.41
N THR A 412 6.09 -7.20 5.87
CA THR A 412 5.63 -5.81 5.87
C THR A 412 4.90 -5.41 7.16
N LEU A 413 4.49 -6.39 7.97
CA LEU A 413 3.68 -6.23 9.19
C LEU A 413 2.35 -5.50 8.97
N THR A 414 1.95 -5.29 7.72
CA THR A 414 0.84 -4.39 7.36
C THR A 414 -0.07 -4.99 6.30
N THR A 415 0.49 -5.47 5.18
CA THR A 415 -0.32 -5.94 4.05
C THR A 415 0.25 -7.18 3.37
N GLY A 416 -0.68 -8.02 2.90
CA GLY A 416 -0.38 -9.08 1.92
C GLY A 416 -0.56 -8.57 0.49
N ILE A 417 -0.67 -9.52 -0.44
CA ILE A 417 -0.82 -9.26 -1.88
C ILE A 417 -2.16 -8.57 -2.15
N ARG A 418 -2.13 -7.47 -2.93
CA ARG A 418 -3.31 -6.72 -3.38
C ARG A 418 -3.54 -6.81 -4.89
N GLY A 419 -2.45 -6.88 -5.66
CA GLY A 419 -2.52 -7.07 -7.09
C GLY A 419 -1.22 -7.62 -7.65
N GLY A 420 -1.18 -7.83 -8.96
CA GLY A 420 0.02 -8.26 -9.65
C GLY A 420 0.02 -8.01 -11.16
N PHE A 421 1.22 -7.99 -11.72
CA PHE A 421 1.50 -7.86 -13.15
C PHE A 421 1.93 -9.23 -13.68
N ALA A 422 1.14 -9.78 -14.59
CA ALA A 422 1.39 -11.07 -15.22
C ALA A 422 1.96 -10.88 -16.62
N GLY A 423 2.99 -11.65 -16.98
CA GLY A 423 3.43 -11.80 -18.36
C GLY A 423 2.32 -12.40 -19.25
N SER A 424 2.45 -12.28 -20.56
CA SER A 424 1.37 -12.63 -21.49
C SER A 424 0.92 -14.11 -21.39
N ASP A 425 1.85 -15.05 -21.22
CA ASP A 425 1.53 -16.47 -21.07
C ASP A 425 0.87 -16.76 -19.72
N ALA A 426 1.41 -16.18 -18.64
CA ALA A 426 0.81 -16.27 -17.32
C ALA A 426 -0.61 -15.66 -17.29
N ALA A 427 -0.82 -14.53 -17.98
CA ALA A 427 -2.14 -13.89 -18.10
C ALA A 427 -3.12 -14.76 -18.89
N ASN A 428 -2.68 -15.36 -20.00
CA ASN A 428 -3.47 -16.34 -20.76
C ASN A 428 -3.87 -17.54 -19.89
N PHE A 429 -2.92 -18.06 -19.12
CA PHE A 429 -3.17 -19.14 -18.18
C PHE A 429 -4.22 -18.74 -17.12
N LEU A 430 -4.08 -17.58 -16.48
CA LEU A 430 -5.05 -17.11 -15.49
C LEU A 430 -6.45 -16.88 -16.09
N ARG A 431 -6.53 -16.37 -17.32
CA ARG A 431 -7.81 -16.22 -18.05
C ARG A 431 -8.49 -17.54 -18.38
N SER A 432 -7.72 -18.61 -18.54
CA SER A 432 -8.27 -19.96 -18.79
C SER A 432 -8.90 -20.59 -17.55
N LEU A 433 -8.62 -20.05 -16.35
CA LEU A 433 -9.19 -20.56 -15.11
C LEU A 433 -10.71 -20.32 -15.08
N PRO A 434 -11.50 -21.24 -14.47
CA PRO A 434 -12.93 -21.06 -14.31
C PRO A 434 -13.31 -19.74 -13.62
N PRO A 435 -14.50 -19.19 -13.89
CA PRO A 435 -14.98 -17.93 -13.30
C PRO A 435 -15.00 -17.88 -11.76
N GLN A 436 -15.04 -19.05 -11.12
CA GLN A 436 -14.97 -19.18 -9.67
C GLN A 436 -13.59 -18.78 -9.10
N HIS A 437 -12.53 -18.92 -9.90
CA HIS A 437 -11.16 -18.62 -9.53
C HIS A 437 -10.64 -17.35 -10.17
N PHE A 438 -11.05 -17.02 -11.39
CA PHE A 438 -10.66 -15.80 -12.07
C PHE A 438 -11.87 -15.11 -12.70
N GLN A 439 -12.17 -13.90 -12.24
CA GLN A 439 -13.27 -13.08 -12.78
C GLN A 439 -12.71 -12.07 -13.76
N ILE A 440 -13.04 -12.23 -15.04
CA ILE A 440 -12.58 -11.34 -16.12
C ILE A 440 -13.24 -9.96 -15.96
N ALA A 441 -12.48 -8.90 -16.25
CA ALA A 441 -12.98 -7.53 -16.23
C ALA A 441 -14.12 -7.32 -17.25
N PRO A 442 -15.20 -6.59 -16.91
CA PRO A 442 -16.27 -6.28 -17.85
C PRO A 442 -15.75 -5.50 -19.06
N GLY A 443 -16.05 -5.98 -20.27
CA GLY A 443 -15.65 -5.29 -21.51
C GLY A 443 -14.17 -5.42 -21.88
N TYR A 444 -13.46 -6.41 -21.33
CA TYR A 444 -12.07 -6.69 -21.67
C TYR A 444 -11.88 -6.93 -23.18
N VAL A 445 -10.93 -6.22 -23.77
CA VAL A 445 -10.44 -6.40 -25.15
C VAL A 445 -8.92 -6.44 -25.10
N GLN A 446 -8.30 -7.27 -25.95
CA GLN A 446 -6.85 -7.36 -25.99
C GLN A 446 -6.24 -6.08 -26.57
N SER A 447 -5.27 -5.51 -25.86
CA SER A 447 -4.64 -4.22 -26.16
C SER A 447 -3.11 -4.36 -26.07
N PRO A 448 -2.34 -3.59 -26.85
CA PRO A 448 -0.87 -3.59 -26.77
C PRO A 448 -0.32 -2.81 -25.56
N TYR A 449 -1.17 -2.33 -24.66
CA TYR A 449 -0.78 -1.62 -23.44
C TYR A 449 -0.96 -2.50 -22.19
N VAL A 450 -0.27 -2.13 -21.10
CA VAL A 450 -0.51 -2.77 -19.80
C VAL A 450 -1.95 -2.47 -19.38
N GLN A 451 -2.74 -3.51 -19.11
CA GLN A 451 -4.17 -3.35 -18.85
C GLN A 451 -4.69 -4.29 -17.80
N TYR A 452 -5.77 -3.87 -17.14
CA TYR A 452 -6.46 -4.67 -16.14
C TYR A 452 -7.24 -5.82 -16.80
N ILE A 453 -6.97 -7.06 -16.40
CA ILE A 453 -7.61 -8.24 -16.99
C ILE A 453 -8.72 -8.82 -16.11
N GLY A 454 -8.66 -8.63 -14.79
CA GLY A 454 -9.64 -9.19 -13.87
C GLY A 454 -9.11 -9.43 -12.46
N THR A 455 -9.94 -10.11 -11.66
CA THR A 455 -9.67 -10.41 -10.25
C THR A 455 -9.44 -11.90 -10.04
N LEU A 456 -8.25 -12.26 -9.55
CA LEU A 456 -7.87 -13.59 -9.11
C LEU A 456 -8.35 -13.85 -7.67
N PHE A 457 -8.99 -15.01 -7.46
CA PHE A 457 -9.57 -15.47 -6.19
C PHE A 457 -10.51 -14.48 -5.50
N GLY A 458 -11.11 -13.56 -6.28
CA GLY A 458 -12.05 -12.55 -5.80
C GLY A 458 -11.40 -11.37 -5.04
N THR A 459 -10.08 -11.35 -4.84
CA THR A 459 -9.40 -10.29 -4.08
C THR A 459 -8.18 -9.68 -4.77
N ILE A 460 -7.44 -10.43 -5.58
CA ILE A 460 -6.17 -10.00 -6.16
C ILE A 460 -6.41 -9.46 -7.56
N ARG A 461 -6.08 -8.19 -7.81
CA ARG A 461 -6.22 -7.58 -9.14
C ARG A 461 -5.05 -7.95 -10.03
N ILE A 462 -5.31 -8.43 -11.25
CA ILE A 462 -4.26 -8.80 -12.18
C ILE A 462 -4.26 -7.86 -13.39
N TYR A 463 -3.06 -7.43 -13.76
CA TYR A 463 -2.77 -6.65 -14.96
C TYR A 463 -1.91 -7.48 -15.90
N GLU A 464 -2.21 -7.45 -17.19
CA GLU A 464 -1.43 -8.13 -18.22
C GLU A 464 -0.35 -7.19 -18.76
N VAL A 465 0.87 -7.71 -18.84
CA VAL A 465 1.99 -7.08 -19.54
C VAL A 465 2.11 -7.71 -20.93
N PRO A 466 2.05 -6.92 -22.01
CA PRO A 466 2.16 -7.43 -23.37
C PRO A 466 3.47 -8.18 -23.63
N GLN A 467 3.41 -9.22 -24.47
CA GLN A 467 4.58 -10.04 -24.83
C GLN A 467 5.80 -9.22 -25.31
N PRO A 468 5.67 -8.23 -26.23
CA PRO A 468 6.83 -7.47 -26.70
C PRO A 468 7.56 -6.71 -25.58
N VAL A 469 6.80 -6.26 -24.56
CA VAL A 469 7.36 -5.57 -23.40
C VAL A 469 8.17 -6.55 -22.55
N CYS A 470 7.67 -7.77 -22.35
CA CYS A 470 8.37 -8.83 -21.61
C CYS A 470 9.70 -9.20 -22.31
N GLU A 471 9.67 -9.39 -23.62
CA GLU A 471 10.87 -9.71 -24.43
C GLU A 471 11.92 -8.59 -24.34
N GLN A 472 11.49 -7.32 -24.37
CA GLN A 472 12.39 -6.18 -24.19
C GLN A 472 12.98 -6.10 -22.78
N PHE A 473 12.21 -6.42 -21.75
CA PHE A 473 12.72 -6.51 -20.38
C PHE A 473 13.83 -7.54 -20.26
N GLN A 474 13.64 -8.74 -20.83
CA GLN A 474 14.67 -9.77 -20.87
C GLN A 474 15.91 -9.33 -21.65
N ALA A 475 15.74 -8.67 -22.81
CA ALA A 475 16.84 -8.15 -23.60
C ALA A 475 17.67 -7.08 -22.84
N GLN A 476 17.02 -6.34 -21.94
CA GLN A 476 17.67 -5.35 -21.07
C GLN A 476 18.26 -5.96 -19.78
N GLY A 477 18.17 -7.28 -19.59
CA GLY A 477 18.73 -7.99 -18.43
C GLY A 477 17.81 -8.07 -17.21
N TYR A 478 16.53 -7.72 -17.34
CA TYR A 478 15.54 -7.87 -16.27
C TYR A 478 14.90 -9.26 -16.30
N ASP A 479 14.75 -9.89 -15.13
CA ASP A 479 14.22 -11.25 -14.98
C ASP A 479 12.67 -11.26 -14.98
N PHE A 480 12.07 -10.76 -16.06
CA PHE A 480 10.62 -10.76 -16.31
C PHE A 480 10.28 -11.62 -17.53
N GLY A 481 9.92 -12.87 -17.30
CA GLY A 481 9.47 -13.79 -18.35
C GLY A 481 7.98 -13.74 -18.64
N LEU A 482 7.58 -14.40 -19.73
CA LEU A 482 6.18 -14.54 -20.13
C LEU A 482 5.35 -15.33 -19.09
N ASP A 483 6.00 -16.22 -18.35
CA ASP A 483 5.43 -17.06 -17.30
C ASP A 483 5.52 -16.46 -15.89
N ASP A 484 6.07 -15.25 -15.75
CA ASP A 484 6.24 -14.62 -14.45
C ASP A 484 5.03 -13.77 -14.06
N ILE A 485 4.67 -13.83 -12.78
CA ILE A 485 3.68 -12.97 -12.15
C ILE A 485 4.36 -12.23 -10.99
N PHE A 486 4.37 -10.91 -11.06
CA PHE A 486 4.90 -10.04 -10.02
C PHE A 486 3.78 -9.47 -9.19
N PHE A 487 3.69 -9.88 -7.94
CA PHE A 487 2.69 -9.38 -6.99
C PHE A 487 3.23 -8.21 -6.18
N TYR A 488 2.34 -7.28 -5.86
CA TYR A 488 2.62 -6.14 -4.99
C TYR A 488 1.62 -6.06 -3.82
N GLY A 489 2.12 -5.55 -2.69
CA GLY A 489 1.33 -5.17 -1.53
C GLY A 489 1.23 -3.65 -1.42
N ARG A 490 0.06 -3.15 -1.01
CA ARG A 490 -0.16 -1.72 -0.72
C ARG A 490 -1.12 -1.54 0.46
N GLY A 491 -0.63 -0.89 1.50
CA GLY A 491 -1.39 -0.49 2.69
C GLY A 491 -2.24 0.75 2.48
N GLU A 492 -3.04 1.07 3.50
CA GLU A 492 -3.92 2.25 3.50
C GLU A 492 -3.17 3.56 3.80
N GLY A 493 -1.98 3.47 4.41
CA GLY A 493 -1.16 4.62 4.77
C GLY A 493 -0.17 5.02 3.69
N ILE A 494 0.17 6.31 3.65
CA ILE A 494 1.04 6.90 2.61
C ILE A 494 2.48 6.32 2.66
N GLY A 495 2.95 5.93 3.84
CA GLY A 495 4.26 5.28 4.04
C GLY A 495 4.22 3.74 4.03
N LYS A 496 3.14 3.11 3.56
CA LYS A 496 2.94 1.64 3.63
C LYS A 496 2.81 1.02 2.24
N ALA A 497 3.75 1.30 1.35
CA ALA A 497 3.79 0.71 0.01
C ALA A 497 5.23 0.48 -0.45
N GLY A 498 5.40 -0.41 -1.44
CA GLY A 498 6.68 -0.67 -2.07
C GLY A 498 7.10 0.40 -3.08
N LEU A 499 6.13 0.93 -3.84
CA LEU A 499 6.37 1.98 -4.84
C LEU A 499 5.75 3.31 -4.39
N ILE A 500 6.49 4.38 -4.64
CA ILE A 500 6.08 5.75 -4.37
C ILE A 500 6.05 6.52 -5.69
N ALA A 501 4.91 7.15 -5.93
CA ALA A 501 4.71 8.04 -7.05
C ALA A 501 4.34 9.44 -6.56
N GLY A 502 4.55 10.45 -7.39
CA GLY A 502 4.01 11.78 -7.12
C GLY A 502 4.52 12.78 -8.15
N ASP A 503 3.63 13.64 -8.62
CA ASP A 503 3.97 14.63 -9.64
C ASP A 503 4.30 15.93 -8.92
N ALA A 504 5.58 16.32 -8.94
CA ALA A 504 6.03 17.59 -8.36
C ALA A 504 5.71 18.74 -9.32
N VAL A 505 5.94 18.52 -10.61
CA VAL A 505 5.52 19.41 -11.69
C VAL A 505 4.95 18.56 -12.82
N PRO A 506 3.66 18.72 -13.19
CA PRO A 506 3.09 17.98 -14.31
C PRO A 506 3.79 18.37 -15.63
N ALA A 507 3.65 17.55 -16.67
CA ALA A 507 4.30 17.83 -17.96
C ALA A 507 3.79 19.16 -18.59
N ILE A 508 4.64 20.18 -18.62
CA ILE A 508 4.37 21.50 -19.21
C ILE A 508 4.98 21.55 -20.62
N PRO A 509 4.23 22.00 -21.65
CA PRO A 509 4.78 22.22 -22.98
C PRO A 509 5.43 23.59 -23.15
N TYR A 510 6.57 23.54 -23.81
CA TYR A 510 7.37 24.66 -24.28
C TYR A 510 7.33 24.63 -25.81
N VAL A 511 6.55 25.55 -26.39
CA VAL A 511 6.52 25.75 -27.85
C VAL A 511 7.68 26.67 -28.21
N HIS A 512 8.58 26.18 -29.05
CA HIS A 512 9.71 26.96 -29.53
C HIS A 512 9.32 27.73 -30.79
N GLU A 513 9.96 28.86 -31.03
CA GLU A 513 9.82 29.58 -32.31
C GLU A 513 10.35 28.70 -33.46
N THR A 514 9.77 28.89 -34.65
CA THR A 514 10.22 28.21 -35.86
C THR A 514 11.69 28.54 -36.11
N ASN A 515 12.53 27.50 -36.17
CA ASN A 515 13.96 27.71 -36.38
C ASN A 515 14.25 28.17 -37.83
N PRO A 516 15.45 28.71 -38.11
CA PRO A 516 15.85 29.10 -39.48
C PRO A 516 15.85 27.94 -40.49
N SER A 517 15.81 26.69 -40.02
CA SER A 517 15.67 25.48 -40.85
C SER A 517 14.22 25.10 -41.14
N LEU A 518 13.24 25.97 -40.81
CA LEU A 518 11.80 25.75 -40.99
C LEU A 518 11.27 24.53 -40.23
N VAL A 519 11.82 24.28 -39.04
CA VAL A 519 11.39 23.23 -38.12
C VAL A 519 10.73 23.86 -36.91
N ASN A 520 9.51 23.41 -36.62
CA ASN A 520 8.79 23.70 -35.39
C ASN A 520 9.11 22.63 -34.36
N ARG A 521 9.43 23.04 -33.13
CA ARG A 521 9.70 22.15 -32.01
C ARG A 521 8.78 22.46 -30.85
N THR A 522 8.27 21.41 -30.23
CA THR A 522 7.56 21.49 -28.95
C THR A 522 8.22 20.53 -27.97
N THR A 523 8.61 21.03 -26.79
CA THR A 523 9.23 20.23 -25.72
C THR A 523 8.26 20.11 -24.54
N LEU A 524 8.03 18.91 -24.04
CA LEU A 524 7.42 18.65 -22.75
C LEU A 524 8.50 18.49 -21.69
N TRP A 525 8.32 19.16 -20.56
CA TRP A 525 9.17 19.01 -19.38
C TRP A 525 8.29 18.79 -18.15
N GLY A 526 8.67 17.85 -17.29
CA GLY A 526 7.99 17.60 -16.03
C GLY A 526 8.96 17.05 -14.98
N SER A 527 8.48 16.96 -13.74
CA SER A 527 9.25 16.47 -12.61
C SER A 527 8.37 15.58 -11.73
N ALA A 528 8.80 14.33 -11.51
CA ALA A 528 8.03 13.35 -10.76
C ALA A 528 8.91 12.43 -9.90
N ILE A 529 8.32 11.94 -8.82
CA ILE A 529 8.84 10.84 -8.00
C ILE A 529 8.29 9.54 -8.57
N ASN A 530 9.16 8.57 -8.85
CA ASN A 530 8.81 7.21 -9.28
C ASN A 530 9.86 6.23 -8.75
N GLU A 531 9.92 6.09 -7.42
CA GLU A 531 10.99 5.35 -6.73
C GLU A 531 10.44 4.27 -5.80
N VAL A 532 11.30 3.33 -5.41
CA VAL A 532 10.99 2.36 -4.35
C VAL A 532 11.01 3.06 -3.00
N HIS A 533 10.11 2.65 -2.11
CA HIS A 533 10.05 3.22 -0.77
C HIS A 533 11.37 3.00 -0.01
N PRO A 534 12.02 4.06 0.52
CA PRO A 534 13.34 3.96 1.14
C PRO A 534 13.39 2.99 2.33
N ARG A 535 12.27 2.79 3.01
CA ARG A 535 12.10 1.74 4.03
C ARG A 535 11.71 0.41 3.39
N ASN A 536 12.71 -0.43 3.11
CA ASN A 536 12.55 -1.82 2.71
C ASN A 536 11.42 -2.05 1.68
N GLY A 537 11.29 -1.19 0.67
CA GLY A 537 10.22 -1.28 -0.31
C GLY A 537 10.19 -2.62 -1.05
N GLU A 538 11.33 -3.31 -1.14
CA GLU A 538 11.47 -4.68 -1.66
C GLU A 538 10.60 -5.72 -0.94
N ASN A 539 10.27 -5.50 0.34
CA ASN A 539 9.44 -6.42 1.11
C ASN A 539 7.98 -6.44 0.66
N TYR A 540 7.55 -5.42 -0.10
CA TYR A 540 6.20 -5.33 -0.66
C TYR A 540 6.06 -6.04 -2.00
N PHE A 541 7.14 -6.63 -2.53
CA PHE A 541 7.12 -7.35 -3.79
C PHE A 541 7.37 -8.85 -3.59
N THR A 542 6.72 -9.64 -4.44
CA THR A 542 7.02 -11.07 -4.55
C THR A 542 6.72 -11.57 -5.95
N ARG A 543 7.53 -12.50 -6.45
CA ARG A 543 7.33 -13.16 -7.73
C ARG A 543 6.73 -14.56 -7.57
N LEU A 544 5.86 -14.92 -8.49
CA LEU A 544 5.48 -16.31 -8.75
C LEU A 544 5.88 -16.65 -10.19
N ARG A 545 6.81 -17.59 -10.34
CA ARG A 545 7.20 -18.12 -11.65
C ARG A 545 6.39 -19.37 -11.95
N LEU A 546 5.68 -19.36 -13.07
CA LEU A 546 4.99 -20.52 -13.57
C LEU A 546 5.97 -21.42 -14.33
N THR A 547 6.12 -22.67 -13.93
CA THR A 547 6.95 -23.65 -14.64
C THR A 547 6.06 -24.73 -15.25
N ARG A 548 6.59 -25.49 -16.20
CA ARG A 548 5.84 -26.54 -16.91
C ARG A 548 6.69 -27.80 -17.08
N ALA A 549 7.55 -28.09 -16.11
CA ALA A 549 8.63 -29.07 -16.25
C ALA A 549 8.29 -30.45 -15.66
N LYS A 550 7.13 -30.60 -15.01
CA LYS A 550 6.76 -31.83 -14.31
C LYS A 550 6.59 -32.99 -15.30
N GLU A 551 7.42 -34.01 -15.13
CA GLU A 551 7.39 -35.23 -15.93
C GLU A 551 6.06 -35.99 -15.75
N GLY A 552 5.50 -36.49 -16.86
CA GLY A 552 4.23 -37.22 -16.86
C GLY A 552 2.99 -36.35 -16.57
N ALA A 553 3.14 -35.03 -16.58
CA ALA A 553 2.03 -34.09 -16.46
C ALA A 553 1.69 -33.49 -17.83
N ILE A 554 0.41 -33.13 -18.02
CA ILE A 554 -0.07 -32.47 -19.24
C ILE A 554 0.36 -31.01 -19.18
N ASP A 555 1.12 -30.58 -20.18
CA ASP A 555 1.41 -29.18 -20.42
C ASP A 555 0.14 -28.47 -20.91
N MET A 556 -0.34 -27.51 -20.12
CA MET A 556 -1.56 -26.76 -20.41
C MET A 556 -1.45 -25.85 -21.64
N LEU A 557 -0.24 -25.53 -22.10
CA LEU A 557 -0.04 -24.70 -23.31
C LEU A 557 -0.08 -25.55 -24.59
N THR A 558 0.55 -26.72 -24.58
CA THR A 558 0.67 -27.58 -25.77
C THR A 558 -0.32 -28.74 -25.80
N GLY A 559 -0.96 -29.06 -24.66
CA GLY A 559 -1.82 -30.22 -24.48
C GLY A 559 -1.10 -31.56 -24.51
N LYS A 560 0.24 -31.57 -24.52
CA LYS A 560 1.06 -32.79 -24.58
C LYS A 560 1.48 -33.22 -23.19
N VAL A 561 1.68 -34.53 -23.00
CA VAL A 561 2.30 -35.05 -21.79
C VAL A 561 3.79 -34.75 -21.85
N ASN A 562 4.34 -34.16 -20.80
CA ASN A 562 5.77 -33.93 -20.66
C ASN A 562 6.49 -35.28 -20.58
N GLU A 563 7.21 -35.63 -21.66
CA GLU A 563 8.02 -36.84 -21.72
C GLU A 563 9.18 -36.74 -20.72
N LYS A 564 9.52 -37.88 -20.10
CA LYS A 564 10.69 -38.03 -19.23
C LYS A 564 11.94 -37.62 -20.00
N LYS A 565 12.73 -36.68 -19.48
CA LYS A 565 14.06 -36.39 -20.03
C LYS A 565 15.08 -37.43 -19.60
#